data_AF-A0A060C790-F1
#
_entry.id   AF-A0A060C790-F1
#
_cell.length_a   1.000
_cell.length_b   1.000
_cell.length_c   1.000
_cell.angle_alpha   90.00
_cell.angle_beta   90.00
_cell.angle_gamma   90.00
#
_symmetry.space_group_name_H-M   'P 1'
#
loop_
_entity.id
_entity.type
_entity.pdbx_description
1 polymer ?
#
loop_
_entity_poly.entity_id
_entity_poly.type
_entity_poly.pdbx_seq_one_letter_code
_entity_poly.pdbx_strand_id
1 'polypeptide(L)' 'FIKDVPVDWDDTYILEAEPGDYITIARKAKDKPEWYIGGITDENARIAVIDLNFLPKDRKYTATIYADGADAG' A
#
# COMPACT_ATOMS: atom_id res chain seq x y z
N PHE A 1 6.71 10.92 0.07
CA PHE A 1 6.80 9.48 -0.28
C PHE A 1 8.21 8.94 -0.06
N ILE A 2 9.23 9.24 -0.87
CA ILE A 2 10.60 8.67 -0.67
C ILE A 2 11.29 9.10 0.64
N LYS A 3 10.89 10.20 1.28
CA LYS A 3 11.50 10.66 2.54
C LYS A 3 10.89 10.07 3.82
N ASP A 4 9.70 9.47 3.74
CA ASP A 4 8.94 9.05 4.93
C ASP A 4 8.83 7.53 5.07
N VAL A 5 9.34 6.75 4.10
CA VAL A 5 9.30 5.29 4.14
C VAL A 5 10.35 4.77 5.12
N PRO A 6 9.96 4.12 6.22
CA PRO A 6 10.91 3.50 7.13
C PRO A 6 11.60 2.30 6.46
N VAL A 7 12.86 2.06 6.82
CA VAL A 7 13.66 0.92 6.32
C VAL A 7 13.45 -0.36 7.13
N ASP A 8 12.64 -0.30 8.20
CA ASP A 8 12.37 -1.39 9.14
C ASP A 8 10.85 -1.48 9.41
N TRP A 9 10.32 -2.71 9.45
CA TRP A 9 8.87 -2.99 9.43
C TRP A 9 8.49 -4.00 10.51
N ASP A 10 7.44 -3.71 11.28
CA ASP A 10 6.89 -4.66 12.28
C ASP A 10 6.13 -5.79 11.60
N ASP A 11 5.32 -5.44 10.60
CA ASP A 11 4.43 -6.36 9.92
C ASP A 11 4.41 -6.08 8.42
N THR A 12 4.22 -7.14 7.63
CA THR A 12 4.05 -7.09 6.17
C THR A 12 2.87 -7.96 5.76
N TYR A 13 1.95 -7.39 5.00
CA TYR A 13 0.77 -8.07 4.44
C TYR A 13 0.79 -7.95 2.92
N ILE A 14 0.72 -9.09 2.23
CA ILE A 14 0.49 -9.13 0.79
C ILE A 14 -1.02 -9.10 0.58
N LEU A 15 -1.52 -8.01 0.00
CA LEU A 15 -2.95 -7.79 -0.19
C LEU A 15 -3.40 -8.36 -1.52
N GLU A 16 -2.57 -8.19 -2.54
CA GLU A 16 -2.78 -8.68 -3.90
C GLU A 16 -1.41 -9.05 -4.49
N ALA A 17 -1.32 -10.18 -5.20
CA ALA A 17 -0.11 -10.54 -5.92
C ALA A 17 -0.47 -11.49 -7.06
N GLU A 18 -0.18 -11.08 -8.29
CA GLU A 18 -0.22 -11.92 -9.48
C GLU A 18 1.17 -11.85 -10.14
N PRO A 19 1.97 -12.93 -10.10
CA PRO A 19 3.31 -12.93 -10.66
C PRO A 19 3.31 -12.60 -12.15
N GLY A 20 3.96 -11.51 -12.53
CA GLY A 20 4.01 -11.02 -13.92
C GLY A 20 3.17 -9.77 -14.16
N ASP A 21 2.16 -9.52 -13.32
CA ASP A 21 1.18 -8.46 -13.58
C ASP A 21 1.22 -7.38 -12.49
N TYR A 22 1.00 -7.74 -11.21
CA TYR A 22 0.91 -6.74 -10.15
C TYR A 22 1.20 -7.29 -8.74
N ILE A 23 1.58 -6.37 -7.85
CA ILE A 23 1.71 -6.65 -6.43
C ILE A 23 1.26 -5.44 -5.61
N THR A 24 0.45 -5.68 -4.57
CA THR A 24 0.04 -4.68 -3.59
C THR A 24 0.42 -5.17 -2.19
N ILE A 25 1.23 -4.39 -1.48
CA ILE A 25 1.75 -4.74 -0.15
C ILE A 25 1.40 -3.64 0.84
N ALA A 26 0.88 -4.01 2.02
CA ALA A 26 0.83 -3.16 3.20
C ALA A 26 1.97 -3.49 4.15
N ARG A 27 2.62 -2.46 4.70
CA ARG A 27 3.66 -2.61 5.72
C ARG A 27 3.42 -1.66 6.89
N LYS A 28 3.61 -2.16 8.11
CA LYS A 28 3.52 -1.38 9.34
C LYS A 28 4.89 -0.88 9.73
N ALA A 29 5.03 0.43 9.87
CA ALA A 29 6.27 1.02 10.35
C ALA A 29 6.61 0.48 11.74
N LYS A 30 7.88 0.13 11.94
CA LYS A 30 8.35 -0.37 13.22
C LYS A 30 8.10 0.61 14.36
N ASP A 31 7.61 0.09 15.48
CA ASP A 31 7.30 0.84 16.71
C ASP A 31 6.35 2.03 16.52
N LYS A 32 5.65 2.10 15.37
CA LYS A 32 4.78 3.21 15.02
C LYS A 32 3.39 2.71 14.61
N PRO A 33 2.34 3.48 14.91
CA PRO A 33 0.99 3.18 14.46
C PRO A 33 0.77 3.66 13.01
N GLU A 34 1.78 3.56 12.14
CA GLU A 34 1.75 4.05 10.76
C GLU A 34 1.79 2.88 9.79
N TRP A 35 0.96 2.95 8.76
CA TRP A 35 0.86 1.93 7.72
C TRP A 35 1.12 2.56 6.36
N TYR A 36 1.84 1.81 5.51
CA TYR A 36 2.22 2.22 4.18
C TYR A 36 1.75 1.13 3.21
N ILE A 37 0.97 1.53 2.20
CA ILE A 37 0.51 0.62 1.15
C ILE A 37 1.15 1.05 -0.16
N GLY A 38 1.82 0.11 -0.83
CA GLY A 38 2.42 0.32 -2.15
C GLY A 38 1.93 -0.74 -3.12
N GLY A 39 1.46 -0.29 -4.29
CA GLY A 39 1.09 -1.14 -5.40
C GLY A 39 1.98 -0.85 -6.61
N ILE A 40 2.40 -1.89 -7.33
CA ILE A 40 3.05 -1.79 -8.63
C ILE A 40 2.23 -2.64 -9.61
N THR A 41 2.02 -2.12 -10.81
CA THR A 41 1.34 -2.81 -11.92
C THR A 41 2.23 -2.80 -13.16
N ASP A 42 1.93 -3.67 -14.11
CA ASP A 42 2.53 -3.77 -15.45
C ASP A 42 2.02 -2.65 -16.39
N GLU A 43 2.14 -2.84 -17.71
CA GLU A 43 1.65 -1.90 -18.72
C GLU A 43 0.12 -1.71 -18.75
N ASN A 44 -0.65 -2.51 -18.00
CA ASN A 44 -2.10 -2.49 -18.02
C ASN A 44 -2.67 -1.69 -16.84
N ALA A 45 -3.50 -0.69 -17.14
CA ALA A 45 -4.23 0.04 -16.11
C ALA A 45 -5.18 -0.91 -15.35
N ARG A 46 -5.12 -0.87 -14.01
CA ARG A 46 -5.95 -1.71 -13.15
C ARG A 46 -6.60 -0.93 -12.02
N ILE A 47 -7.78 -1.40 -11.59
CA ILE A 47 -8.41 -0.96 -10.35
C ILE A 47 -7.94 -1.91 -9.24
N ALA A 48 -7.13 -1.41 -8.31
CA ALA A 48 -6.75 -2.18 -7.13
C ALA A 48 -7.90 -2.17 -6.10
N VAL A 49 -8.34 -3.35 -5.66
CA VAL A 49 -9.37 -3.49 -4.63
C VAL A 49 -8.69 -3.92 -3.35
N ILE A 50 -8.46 -2.96 -2.45
CA ILE A 50 -7.64 -3.16 -1.26
C ILE A 50 -8.54 -3.28 -0.03
N ASP A 51 -8.55 -4.46 0.60
CA ASP A 51 -9.17 -4.65 1.90
C ASP A 51 -8.27 -4.12 3.02
N LEU A 52 -8.81 -3.22 3.86
CA LEU A 52 -8.10 -2.60 4.98
C LEU A 52 -8.30 -3.35 6.30
N ASN A 53 -8.82 -4.58 6.28
CA ASN A 53 -9.05 -5.41 7.47
C ASN A 53 -7.80 -5.74 8.30
N PHE A 54 -6.59 -5.51 7.76
CA PHE A 54 -5.34 -5.60 8.52
C PHE A 54 -5.15 -4.43 9.50
N LEU A 55 -5.91 -3.34 9.35
CA LEU A 55 -5.88 -2.23 10.28
C LEU A 55 -6.60 -2.61 11.60
N PRO A 56 -6.06 -2.18 12.76
CA PRO A 56 -6.75 -2.33 14.04
C PRO A 56 -8.16 -1.69 14.02
N LYS A 57 -9.17 -2.47 14.41
CA LYS A 57 -10.61 -2.11 14.29
C LYS A 57 -11.03 -0.85 15.06
N ASP A 58 -10.30 -0.49 16.12
CA ASP A 58 -10.63 0.64 16.99
C ASP A 58 -9.73 1.87 16.75
N ARG A 59 -9.14 1.98 15.56
CA ARG A 59 -8.27 3.11 15.20
C ARG A 59 -8.75 3.83 13.95
N LYS A 60 -8.63 5.15 13.98
CA LYS A 60 -8.84 6.02 12.82
C LYS A 60 -7.51 6.37 12.18
N TYR A 61 -7.47 6.30 10.87
CA TYR A 61 -6.30 6.61 10.05
C TYR A 61 -6.68 7.67 9.02
N THR A 62 -5.74 8.56 8.73
CA THR A 62 -5.84 9.47 7.57
C THR A 62 -5.02 8.85 6.45
N ALA A 63 -5.67 8.53 5.33
CA ALA A 63 -4.99 8.00 4.15
C ALA A 63 -4.60 9.15 3.21
N THR A 64 -3.32 9.21 2.86
CA THR A 64 -2.83 10.05 1.75
C THR A 64 -2.58 9.12 0.57
N ILE A 65 -3.41 9.23 -0.46
CA ILE A 65 -3.34 8.37 -1.64
C ILE A 65 -2.52 9.10 -2.70
N TYR A 66 -1.41 8.48 -3.10
CA TYR A 66 -0.64 8.86 -4.28
C TYR A 66 -0.96 7.84 -5.35
N ALA A 67 -1.74 8.25 -6.35
CA ALA A 67 -2.07 7.44 -7.52
C ALA A 67 -1.66 8.23 -8.77
N ASP A 68 -1.44 7.52 -9.86
CA ASP A 68 -1.23 8.15 -11.15
C ASP A 68 -2.45 9.04 -11.50
N GLY A 69 -2.16 10.21 -12.07
CA GLY A 69 -3.22 11.12 -12.52
C GLY A 69 -4.06 10.44 -13.61
N ALA A 70 -5.33 10.83 -13.73
CA ALA A 70 -6.25 10.27 -14.74
C ALA A 70 -5.71 10.34 -16.19
N ASP A 71 -4.73 11.21 -16.44
CA ASP A 71 -4.08 11.42 -17.74
C ASP A 71 -2.63 10.87 -17.81
N ALA A 72 -2.24 9.96 -16.93
CA ALA A 72 -0.96 9.27 -17.04
C ALA A 72 -1.03 8.21 -18.16
N GLY A 73 -0.82 8.66 -19.39
CA GLY A 73 -0.70 7.86 -20.61
C GLY A 73 0.39 8.42 -21.51
#